data_AF-A0A3P9B3I7-F1
#
_entry.id   AF-A0A3P9B3I7-F1
#
_cell.length_a   1.000
_cell.length_b   1.000
_cell.length_c   1.000
_cell.angle_alpha   90.00
_cell.angle_beta   90.00
_cell.angle_gamma   90.00
#
_symmetry.space_group_name_H-M   'P 1'
#
loop_
_entity.id
_entity.type
_entity.pdbx_description
1 polymer ?
#
loop_
_entity_poly.entity_id
_entity_poly.type
_entity_poly.pdbx_seq_one_letter_code
_entity_poly.pdbx_strand_id
1 'polypeptide(L)'
;MNRSFNKSQPLRNPNCNAVEVKSKYGAEFRRFSVDRVKPGKFEEFYKLILHIHRIANMEVMIGYADVHGDLLPINNDDNFVKAVSTAHPLLRIFIQRQGEHSLH
;
A
#
# COMPACT_ATOMS: atom_id res chain seq x y z
N MET A 1 11.08 46.14 -8.20
CA MET A 1 10.33 45.10 -7.46
C MET A 1 9.27 44.52 -8.38
N ASN A 2 9.53 43.41 -9.09
CA ASN A 2 8.50 42.69 -9.85
C ASN A 2 8.65 41.20 -9.55
N ARG A 3 7.96 40.73 -8.51
CA ARG A 3 7.85 39.30 -8.21
C ARG A 3 6.82 38.71 -9.16
N SER A 4 7.30 38.12 -10.24
CA SER A 4 6.46 37.26 -11.09
C SER A 4 5.99 36.08 -10.24
N PHE A 5 4.68 36.01 -10.04
CA PHE A 5 4.01 34.87 -9.43
C PHE A 5 4.23 33.66 -10.35
N ASN A 6 5.13 32.76 -9.94
CA ASN A 6 5.22 31.44 -10.52
C ASN A 6 3.89 30.73 -10.23
N LYS A 7 3.02 30.69 -11.25
CA LYS A 7 1.96 29.71 -11.37
C LYS A 7 2.65 28.36 -11.21
N SER A 8 2.62 27.78 -10.02
CA SER A 8 2.95 26.38 -9.80
C SER A 8 1.92 25.59 -10.59
N GLN A 9 2.28 25.28 -11.85
CA GLN A 9 1.67 24.19 -12.57
C GLN A 9 1.66 23.01 -11.59
N PRO A 10 0.51 22.37 -11.32
CA PRO A 10 0.61 21.02 -10.84
C PRO A 10 1.38 20.29 -11.93
N LEU A 11 2.56 19.75 -11.61
CA LEU A 11 3.20 18.71 -12.40
C LEU A 11 2.21 17.54 -12.43
N ARG A 12 1.20 17.66 -13.29
CA ARG A 12 0.39 16.57 -13.79
C ARG A 12 1.38 15.75 -14.59
N ASN A 13 2.11 14.90 -13.88
CA ASN A 13 2.82 13.79 -14.48
C ASN A 13 1.71 12.98 -15.16
N PRO A 14 1.65 12.91 -16.51
CA PRO A 14 0.60 12.18 -17.21
C PRO A 14 0.70 10.66 -16.98
N ASN A 15 1.72 10.19 -16.26
CA ASN A 15 1.80 8.83 -15.75
C ASN A 15 0.95 8.68 -14.47
N CYS A 16 -0.36 8.97 -14.56
CA CYS A 16 -1.35 8.60 -13.56
C CYS A 16 -1.54 7.08 -13.52
N ASN A 17 -0.45 6.35 -13.30
CA ASN A 17 -0.45 4.93 -13.04
C ASN A 17 -0.19 4.70 -11.55
N ALA A 18 -0.66 5.60 -10.69
CA ALA A 18 -0.61 5.40 -9.25
C ALA A 18 -1.82 4.54 -8.85
N VAL A 19 -1.58 3.42 -8.18
CA VAL A 19 -2.61 2.58 -7.58
C VAL A 19 -2.90 3.10 -6.19
N GLU A 20 -4.16 3.41 -5.93
CA GLU A 20 -4.61 3.68 -4.58
C GLU A 20 -4.62 2.38 -3.78
N VAL A 21 -3.96 2.38 -2.63
CA VAL A 21 -3.92 1.25 -1.69
C VAL A 21 -4.76 1.59 -0.48
N LYS A 22 -5.75 0.75 -0.17
CA LYS A 22 -6.53 0.81 1.07
C LYS A 22 -6.06 -0.31 1.98
N SER A 23 -5.34 0.07 3.03
CA SER A 23 -4.83 -0.84 4.05
C SER A 23 -5.75 -0.90 5.26
N LYS A 24 -6.10 -2.12 5.68
CA LYS A 24 -6.90 -2.39 6.87
C LYS A 24 -6.05 -3.12 7.91
N TYR A 25 -5.98 -2.59 9.12
CA TYR A 25 -5.32 -3.23 10.27
C TYR A 25 -6.28 -3.25 11.46
N GLY A 26 -6.85 -4.42 11.77
CA GLY A 26 -7.93 -4.51 12.76
C GLY A 26 -9.13 -3.64 12.38
N ALA A 27 -9.40 -2.61 13.17
CA ALA A 27 -10.44 -1.60 12.92
C ALA A 27 -9.92 -0.34 12.18
N GLU A 28 -8.61 -0.18 12.01
CA GLU A 28 -8.01 0.99 11.39
C GLU A 28 -7.97 0.86 9.86
N PHE A 29 -8.23 1.97 9.15
CA PHE A 29 -8.10 2.07 7.71
C PHE A 29 -7.20 3.23 7.32
N ARG A 30 -6.22 2.97 6.44
CA ARG A 30 -5.31 3.99 5.89
C ARG A 30 -5.22 3.87 4.39
N ARG A 31 -5.20 5.03 3.70
CA ARG A 31 -5.09 5.13 2.25
C ARG A 31 -3.79 5.82 1.88
N PHE A 32 -3.06 5.23 0.96
CA PHE A 32 -1.85 5.79 0.36
C PHE A 32 -1.77 5.34 -1.09
N SER A 33 -0.88 5.93 -1.88
CA SER A 33 -0.73 5.60 -3.29
C SER A 33 0.63 4.99 -3.56
N VAL A 34 0.68 3.97 -4.41
CA VAL A 34 1.92 3.35 -4.90
C VAL A 34 1.98 3.42 -6.41
N ASP A 35 3.17 3.41 -6.99
CA ASP A 35 3.33 3.41 -8.44
C ASP A 35 3.03 2.01 -9.01
N ARG A 36 2.21 1.91 -10.06
CA ARG A 36 1.87 0.64 -10.71
C ARG A 36 2.98 0.13 -11.62
N VAL A 37 3.78 1.03 -12.20
CA VAL A 37 4.87 0.67 -13.13
C VAL A 37 6.09 0.22 -12.36
N LYS A 38 6.37 0.87 -11.23
CA LYS A 38 7.50 0.58 -10.34
C LYS A 38 7.02 0.55 -8.88
N PRO A 39 6.26 -0.48 -8.48
CA PRO A 39 5.77 -0.60 -7.11
C PRO A 39 6.88 -0.78 -6.08
N GLY A 40 8.09 -1.15 -6.51
CA GLY A 40 9.26 -1.37 -5.65
C GLY A 40 9.34 -2.83 -5.18
N LYS A 41 10.03 -3.05 -4.07
CA LYS A 41 10.16 -4.37 -3.44
C LYS A 41 9.10 -4.53 -2.33
N PHE A 42 8.69 -5.77 -2.09
CA PHE A 42 7.79 -6.11 -0.97
C PHE A 42 8.34 -5.59 0.38
N GLU A 43 9.64 -5.70 0.63
CA GLU A 43 10.27 -5.25 1.88
C GLU A 43 10.06 -3.74 2.14
N GLU A 44 10.14 -2.92 1.10
CA GLU A 44 9.91 -1.47 1.21
C GLU A 44 8.44 -1.16 1.46
N PHE A 45 7.55 -1.87 0.78
CA PHE A 45 6.11 -1.78 1.02
C PHE A 45 5.74 -2.22 2.44
N TYR A 46 6.36 -3.29 2.94
CA TYR A 46 6.19 -3.78 4.29
C TYR A 46 6.62 -2.74 5.33
N LYS A 47 7.81 -2.16 5.19
CA LYS A 47 8.28 -1.05 6.04
C LYS A 47 7.35 0.15 5.98
N LEU A 48 6.85 0.51 4.79
CA LEU A 48 5.91 1.60 4.60
C LEU A 48 4.60 1.36 5.37
N ILE A 49 4.06 0.14 5.31
CA ILE A 49 2.87 -0.25 6.08
C ILE A 49 3.09 -0.14 7.57
N LEU A 50 4.20 -0.67 8.08
CA LEU A 50 4.55 -0.57 9.50
C LEU A 50 4.64 0.90 9.95
N HIS A 51 5.27 1.75 9.14
CA HIS A 51 5.38 3.18 9.43
C HIS A 51 4.02 3.88 9.44
N ILE A 52 3.19 3.61 8.43
CA ILE A 52 1.85 4.20 8.25
C ILE A 52 0.91 3.83 9.40
N HIS A 53 0.90 2.55 9.82
CA HIS A 53 0.08 2.04 10.92
C HIS A 53 0.74 2.19 12.30
N ARG A 54 1.93 2.80 12.36
CA ARG A 54 2.73 2.98 13.59
C ARG A 54 2.95 1.67 14.35
N ILE A 55 3.15 0.57 13.61
CA ILE A 55 3.42 -0.75 14.15
C ILE A 55 4.93 -0.84 14.38
N ALA A 56 5.34 -0.90 15.65
CA ALA A 56 6.74 -1.04 16.03
C ALA A 56 6.95 -2.41 16.69
N ASN A 57 8.01 -3.11 16.29
CA ASN A 57 8.46 -4.35 16.93
C ASN A 57 7.45 -5.52 16.89
N MET A 58 6.62 -5.58 15.84
CA MET A 58 5.68 -6.67 15.62
C MET A 58 5.77 -7.18 14.17
N GLU A 59 5.71 -8.49 14.01
CA GLU A 59 5.57 -9.11 12.70
C GLU A 59 4.11 -9.08 12.25
N VAL A 60 3.87 -8.75 10.99
CA VAL A 60 2.52 -8.72 10.42
C VAL A 60 2.47 -9.50 9.11
N MET A 61 1.35 -10.15 8.86
CA MET A 61 1.03 -10.73 7.57
C MET A 61 0.24 -9.72 6.76
N ILE A 62 0.65 -9.51 5.50
CA ILE A 62 -0.09 -8.68 4.54
C ILE A 62 -0.78 -9.61 3.56
N GLY A 63 -2.08 -9.45 3.38
CA GLY A 63 -2.84 -10.07 2.30
C GLY A 63 -3.54 -9.04 1.43
N TYR A 64 -3.88 -9.38 0.19
CA TYR A 64 -4.70 -8.55 -0.70
C TYR A 64 -5.94 -9.29 -1.16
N ALA A 65 -6.99 -8.53 -1.45
CA ALA A 65 -8.15 -9.08 -2.17
C ALA A 65 -7.89 -8.97 -3.67
N ASP A 66 -7.85 -10.12 -4.34
CA ASP A 66 -7.76 -10.20 -5.80
C ASP A 66 -9.11 -9.83 -6.47
N VAL A 67 -9.12 -9.68 -7.79
CA VAL A 67 -10.33 -9.39 -8.58
C VAL A 67 -11.41 -10.45 -8.42
N HIS A 68 -11.02 -11.69 -8.13
CA HIS A 68 -11.95 -12.79 -7.85
C HIS A 68 -12.57 -12.72 -6.44
N GLY A 69 -12.06 -11.85 -5.57
CA GLY A 69 -12.50 -11.71 -4.18
C GLY A 69 -11.74 -12.60 -3.19
N ASP A 70 -10.81 -13.42 -3.67
CA ASP A 70 -9.93 -14.23 -2.83
C ASP A 70 -8.92 -13.37 -2.08
N LEU A 71 -8.69 -13.70 -0.81
CA LEU A 71 -7.68 -13.08 0.03
C LEU A 71 -6.37 -13.86 -0.10
N LEU A 72 -5.40 -13.27 -0.79
CA LEU A 72 -4.11 -13.89 -1.06
C LEU A 72 -3.00 -13.20 -0.26
N PRO A 73 -2.06 -13.95 0.36
CA PRO A 73 -0.94 -13.35 1.07
C PRO A 73 0.05 -12.69 0.10
N ILE A 74 0.59 -11.53 0.49
CA ILE A 74 1.74 -10.90 -0.14
C ILE A 74 2.96 -11.25 0.71
N ASN A 75 3.72 -12.25 0.27
CA ASN A 75 4.94 -12.73 0.95
C ASN A 75 6.21 -12.57 0.11
N ASN A 76 6.08 -12.27 -1.18
CA ASN A 76 7.17 -12.08 -2.12
C ASN A 76 6.86 -10.91 -3.08
N ASP A 77 7.88 -10.49 -3.82
CA ASP A 77 7.77 -9.44 -4.84
C ASP A 77 6.81 -9.82 -5.99
N ASP A 78 6.77 -11.08 -6.45
CA ASP A 78 5.81 -11.51 -7.48
C ASP A 78 4.34 -11.28 -7.07
N ASN A 79 3.96 -11.71 -5.85
CA ASN A 79 2.60 -11.50 -5.34
C ASN A 79 2.30 -10.01 -5.15
N PHE A 80 3.31 -9.22 -4.77
CA PHE A 80 3.17 -7.78 -4.64
C PHE A 80 2.90 -7.10 -5.99
N VAL A 81 3.71 -7.42 -7.01
CA VAL A 81 3.51 -6.90 -8.37
C VAL A 81 2.15 -7.36 -8.92
N LYS A 82 1.76 -8.61 -8.68
CA LYS A 82 0.45 -9.13 -9.07
C LYS A 82 -0.68 -8.37 -8.38
N ALA A 83 -0.59 -8.14 -7.08
CA ALA A 83 -1.58 -7.38 -6.32
C ALA A 83 -1.75 -5.96 -6.88
N VAL A 84 -0.65 -5.26 -7.14
CA VAL A 84 -0.68 -3.90 -7.70
C VAL A 84 -1.19 -3.90 -9.16
N SER A 85 -0.83 -4.91 -9.95
CA SER A 85 -1.27 -5.03 -11.34
C SER A 85 -2.77 -5.35 -11.47
N THR A 86 -3.29 -6.22 -10.61
CA THR A 86 -4.70 -6.65 -10.58
C THR A 86 -5.63 -5.63 -9.92
N ALA A 87 -5.08 -4.70 -9.13
CA ALA A 87 -5.85 -3.69 -8.41
C ALA A 87 -6.63 -2.76 -9.34
N HIS A 88 -7.96 -2.88 -9.31
CA HIS A 88 -8.88 -2.02 -10.06
C HIS A 88 -10.20 -1.83 -9.26
N PRO A 89 -10.61 -0.59 -8.90
CA PRO A 89 -9.89 0.68 -9.04
C PRO A 89 -8.85 0.95 -7.93
N LEU A 90 -8.83 0.15 -6.86
CA LEU A 90 -7.91 0.30 -5.73
C LEU A 90 -7.47 -1.06 -5.20
N LEU A 91 -6.26 -1.13 -4.65
CA LEU A 91 -5.72 -2.32 -4.01
C LEU A 91 -6.20 -2.39 -2.57
N ARG A 92 -6.99 -3.42 -2.23
CA ARG A 92 -7.41 -3.66 -0.85
C ARG A 92 -6.42 -4.61 -0.21
N ILE A 93 -5.72 -4.14 0.82
CA ILE A 93 -4.85 -4.98 1.63
C ILE A 93 -5.35 -5.09 3.07
N PHE A 94 -5.05 -6.24 3.66
CA PHE A 94 -5.39 -6.63 5.01
C PHE A 94 -4.10 -6.95 5.75
N ILE A 95 -3.93 -6.37 6.91
CA ILE A 95 -2.76 -6.53 7.76
C ILE A 95 -3.24 -7.27 9.00
N GLN A 96 -2.62 -8.41 9.27
CA GLN A 96 -2.89 -9.23 10.45
C GLN A 96 -1.62 -9.35 11.28
N ARG A 97 -1.72 -9.24 12.61
CA ARG A 97 -0.55 -9.41 13.48
C ARG A 97 -0.17 -10.88 13.54
N GLN A 98 1.10 -11.19 13.33
CA GLN A 98 1.64 -12.50 13.58
C GLN A 98 1.94 -12.59 15.08
N GLY A 99 1.21 -13.42 15.81
CA GLY A 99 1.42 -13.62 17.24
C GLY A 99 0.36 -13.08 18.20
N GLU A 100 -0.85 -12.71 17.74
CA GLU A 100 -2.00 -12.63 18.66
C GLU A 100 -2.53 -14.04 18.99
N HIS A 101 -1.65 -14.93 19.44
CA HIS A 101 -2.03 -16.06 20.28
C HIS A 101 -2.02 -15.52 21.70
N SER A 102 -3.17 -15.01 22.13
CA SER A 102 -3.60 -14.76 23.51
C SER A 102 -2.60 -15.19 24.59
N LEU A 103 -1.76 -14.25 25.05
CA LEU A 103 -1.21 -14.32 26.41
C LEU A 103 -2.13 -13.45 27.26
N HIS A 104 -3.17 -14.08 27.81
CA HIS A 104 -3.85 -13.63 29.01
C HIS A 104 -3.86 -14.78 29.99
#